data_AF-A0A1S3XZ58-F1
#
_entry.id   AF-A0A1S3XZ58-F1
#
_cell.length_a   1.000
_cell.length_b   1.000
_cell.length_c   1.000
_cell.angle_alpha   90.00
_cell.angle_beta   90.00
_cell.angle_gamma   90.00
#
_symmetry.space_group_name_H-M   'P 1'
#
loop_
_entity.id
_entity.type
_entity.pdbx_description
1 polymer ?
#
loop_
_entity_poly.entity_id
_entity_poly.type
_entity_poly.pdbx_seq_one_letter_code
_entity_poly.pdbx_strand_id
1 'polypeptide(L)'
;MLTNMDCSWIAMWNVLLILLVLLSSWVSCGIASVSYDHKAIIVNGQRKILISGSIHYPRSIPEMWPDLIQKAKEGGVDVIQTYVFWNGHESEEGKYYFEGRYDLVKFIKVVQEAGLYVHLRIGPYACAEWNFGGFPVWLKYVPGISFRTDNEPFKAAMQKFTTKIVDMMKSERLYQSQGGPIILSQIENEYGPMEWELGEPGKAYSEWAAKMAVDLGTGVPWIMCKQDDVPDPIINTCNGFYCDYFLPNKANKPKMWTEAWTAWFTEFGGPVPYRPAEDMAFAVARFIQTGGSFVNYYMYHGGTNFGRTAGGPFIATSYDYDAPLDEFGLLRQPKWGHLKDLHRAIKLCEPALVSADPTVTPLGNYQEARIFKSESGACAAFLANYNQHSFAKVAFGNMHYNLPPWSISILPDCKNTVYNTARVGAQSVQMKMSPVIRGFSWQSYNEDAALHEDNTYTVGLLEQINTTRDVSDYLWYMTE
;
A
#
# COMPACT_ATOMS: atom_id res chain seq x y z
N MET A 1 21.83 63.51 -31.56
CA MET A 1 20.75 63.38 -30.55
C MET A 1 19.77 62.31 -31.02
N LEU A 2 20.05 61.05 -30.70
CA LEU A 2 19.17 59.90 -30.95
C LEU A 2 19.33 58.96 -29.77
N THR A 3 18.71 59.33 -28.65
CA THR A 3 18.57 58.48 -27.47
C THR A 3 17.33 59.00 -26.75
N ASN A 4 16.19 58.31 -26.92
CA ASN A 4 15.06 58.30 -25.96
C ASN A 4 13.81 57.53 -26.45
N MET A 5 13.79 56.90 -27.63
CA MET A 5 12.60 56.16 -28.10
C MET A 5 12.58 54.64 -27.83
N ASP A 6 13.69 54.03 -27.43
CA ASP A 6 13.76 52.55 -27.33
C ASP A 6 13.42 51.96 -25.95
N CYS A 7 13.39 52.78 -24.88
CA CYS A 7 13.16 52.27 -23.52
C CYS A 7 11.67 52.01 -23.21
N SER A 8 10.76 52.75 -23.87
CA SER A 8 9.31 52.65 -23.66
C SER A 8 8.72 51.34 -24.18
N TRP A 9 9.23 50.81 -25.30
CA TRP A 9 8.68 49.62 -25.94
C TRP A 9 9.08 48.33 -25.22
N ILE A 10 10.32 48.28 -24.70
CA ILE A 10 10.85 47.14 -23.95
C ILE A 10 10.17 47.01 -22.59
N ALA A 11 9.91 48.14 -21.90
CA ALA A 11 9.16 48.14 -20.65
C ALA A 11 7.73 47.63 -20.82
N MET A 12 7.05 48.02 -21.90
CA MET A 12 5.67 47.62 -22.19
C MET A 12 5.56 46.12 -22.54
N TRP A 13 6.54 45.57 -23.27
CA TRP A 13 6.63 44.13 -23.56
C TRP A 13 6.90 43.29 -22.31
N ASN A 14 7.78 43.73 -21.42
CA ASN A 14 8.07 43.02 -20.17
C ASN A 14 6.86 43.02 -19.22
N VAL A 15 6.11 44.12 -19.16
CA VAL A 15 4.86 44.19 -18.37
C VAL A 15 3.80 43.26 -18.96
N LEU A 16 3.68 43.17 -20.29
CA LEU A 16 2.74 42.25 -20.95
C LEU A 16 3.12 40.78 -20.73
N LEU A 17 4.42 40.45 -20.76
CA LEU A 17 4.93 39.10 -20.50
C LEU A 17 4.73 38.70 -19.04
N ILE A 18 4.98 39.61 -18.10
CA ILE A 18 4.72 39.41 -16.66
C ILE A 18 3.22 39.25 -16.40
N LEU A 19 2.37 40.05 -17.05
CA LEU A 19 0.91 39.90 -16.99
C LEU A 19 0.45 38.59 -17.61
N LEU A 20 1.04 38.12 -18.72
CA LEU A 20 0.74 36.82 -19.33
C LEU A 20 1.20 35.65 -18.44
N VAL A 21 2.35 35.77 -17.76
CA VAL A 21 2.83 34.78 -16.78
C VAL A 21 1.95 34.77 -15.53
N LEU A 22 1.52 35.95 -15.05
CA LEU A 22 0.59 36.10 -13.93
C LEU A 22 -0.83 35.62 -14.29
N LEU A 23 -1.30 35.88 -15.51
CA LEU A 23 -2.60 35.38 -16.00
C LEU A 23 -2.56 33.87 -16.29
N SER A 24 -1.43 33.32 -16.75
CA SER A 24 -1.25 31.88 -16.91
C SER A 24 -1.13 31.14 -15.58
N SER A 25 -0.73 31.82 -14.50
CA SER A 25 -0.73 31.27 -13.14
C SER A 25 -2.09 31.41 -12.43
N TRP A 26 -3.06 32.08 -13.05
CA TRP A 26 -4.44 32.19 -12.55
C TRP A 26 -5.41 31.19 -13.21
N VAL A 27 -4.96 30.38 -14.17
CA VAL A 27 -5.77 29.34 -14.83
C VAL A 27 -5.21 27.95 -14.52
N SER A 28 -5.24 27.59 -13.25
CA SER A 28 -5.45 26.20 -12.80
C SER A 28 -5.90 26.26 -11.35
N CYS A 29 -7.08 26.83 -11.11
CA CYS A 29 -7.85 26.46 -9.91
C CYS A 29 -8.39 25.06 -10.16
N GLY A 30 -7.48 24.08 -10.25
CA GLY A 30 -7.85 22.67 -10.32
C GLY A 30 -8.63 22.35 -9.06
N ILE A 31 -9.89 21.94 -9.23
CA ILE A 31 -10.68 21.45 -8.11
C ILE A 31 -9.92 20.24 -7.55
N ALA A 32 -9.46 20.35 -6.31
CA ALA A 32 -8.79 19.26 -5.62
C ALA A 32 -9.85 18.19 -5.35
N SER A 33 -9.85 17.13 -6.16
CA SER A 33 -10.90 16.12 -6.16
C SER A 33 -10.35 14.75 -6.49
N VAL A 34 -10.91 13.73 -5.85
CA VAL A 34 -10.67 12.34 -6.20
C VAL A 34 -12.00 11.67 -6.49
N SER A 35 -12.13 11.08 -7.66
CA SER A 35 -13.27 10.27 -8.08
C SER A 35 -12.77 9.01 -8.78
N TYR A 36 -13.67 8.24 -9.38
CA TYR A 36 -13.31 7.07 -10.16
C TYR A 36 -14.35 6.80 -11.25
N ASP A 37 -13.97 5.98 -12.22
CA ASP A 37 -14.87 5.36 -13.17
C ASP A 37 -14.46 3.90 -13.42
N HIS A 38 -15.06 3.24 -14.41
CA HIS A 38 -14.75 1.86 -14.78
C HIS A 38 -13.26 1.62 -15.08
N LYS A 39 -12.52 2.69 -15.41
CA LYS A 39 -11.15 2.60 -15.88
C LYS A 39 -10.13 2.79 -14.77
N ALA A 40 -10.26 3.89 -14.02
CA ALA A 40 -9.23 4.29 -13.07
C ALA A 40 -9.75 5.21 -11.96
N ILE A 41 -8.93 5.38 -10.94
CA ILE A 41 -9.01 6.54 -10.05
C ILE A 41 -8.70 7.80 -10.88
N ILE A 42 -9.49 8.84 -10.65
CA ILE A 42 -9.38 10.15 -11.28
C ILE A 42 -8.94 11.13 -10.21
N VAL A 43 -7.73 11.68 -10.34
CA VAL A 43 -7.21 12.70 -9.43
C VAL A 43 -7.14 14.02 -10.19
N ASN A 44 -7.82 15.05 -9.68
CA ASN A 44 -7.90 16.39 -10.29
C ASN A 44 -8.33 16.35 -11.77
N GLY A 45 -9.35 15.53 -12.07
CA GLY A 45 -9.90 15.36 -13.41
C GLY A 45 -9.08 14.47 -14.35
N GLN A 46 -7.96 13.89 -13.89
CA GLN A 46 -7.13 13.01 -14.71
C GLN A 46 -7.17 11.57 -14.19
N ARG A 47 -7.57 10.63 -15.06
CA ARG A 47 -7.38 9.20 -14.84
C ARG A 47 -5.89 8.90 -14.67
N LYS A 48 -5.54 8.03 -13.71
CA LYS A 48 -4.15 7.64 -13.45
C LYS A 48 -4.00 6.12 -13.36
N ILE A 49 -2.89 5.61 -13.89
CA ILE A 49 -2.40 4.27 -13.56
C ILE A 49 -1.46 4.42 -12.36
N LEU A 50 -1.98 4.11 -11.18
CA LEU A 50 -1.31 4.38 -9.91
C LEU A 50 -0.47 3.18 -9.48
N ILE A 51 0.82 3.43 -9.30
CA ILE A 51 1.78 2.46 -8.75
C ILE A 51 1.99 2.82 -7.28
N SER A 52 1.71 1.90 -6.37
CA SER A 52 1.69 2.11 -4.94
C SER A 52 2.67 1.18 -4.22
N GLY A 53 3.17 1.58 -3.06
CA GLY A 53 4.00 0.74 -2.21
C GLY A 53 3.67 0.87 -0.73
N SER A 54 3.53 -0.26 -0.03
CA SER A 54 3.31 -0.26 1.41
C SER A 54 4.59 0.08 2.18
N ILE A 55 4.51 1.09 3.04
CA ILE A 55 5.53 1.44 4.05
C ILE A 55 4.80 1.70 5.35
N HIS A 56 4.96 0.84 6.35
CA HIS A 56 4.29 1.00 7.65
C HIS A 56 5.12 1.89 8.57
N TYR A 57 4.60 3.06 8.90
CA TYR A 57 5.32 4.08 9.68
C TYR A 57 5.91 3.56 11.00
N PRO A 58 5.26 2.67 11.80
CA PRO A 58 5.85 2.19 13.05
C PRO A 58 6.88 1.08 12.87
N ARG A 59 7.08 0.55 11.65
CA ARG A 59 8.09 -0.46 11.33
C ARG A 59 9.43 0.13 10.90
N SER A 60 9.55 1.45 10.92
CA SER A 60 10.79 2.22 10.73
C SER A 60 10.80 3.40 11.70
N ILE A 61 11.94 4.05 11.88
CA ILE A 61 12.05 5.24 12.74
C ILE A 61 11.83 6.53 11.92
N PRO A 62 11.38 7.64 12.54
CA PRO A 62 11.13 8.91 11.84
C PRO A 62 12.27 9.42 10.97
N GLU A 63 13.50 9.15 11.36
CA GLU A 63 14.72 9.53 10.65
C GLU A 63 14.91 8.75 9.33
N MET A 64 14.33 7.54 9.24
CA MET A 64 14.38 6.73 8.02
C MET A 64 13.30 7.14 7.01
N TRP A 65 12.15 7.68 7.45
CA TRP A 65 11.01 7.92 6.57
C TRP A 65 11.34 8.75 5.33
N PRO A 66 12.06 9.90 5.41
CA PRO A 66 12.38 10.69 4.23
C PRO A 66 13.18 9.90 3.19
N ASP A 67 14.17 9.12 3.62
CA ASP A 67 15.00 8.31 2.73
C ASP A 67 14.22 7.14 2.11
N LEU A 68 13.40 6.43 2.91
CA LEU A 68 12.54 5.35 2.41
C LEU A 68 11.53 5.86 1.36
N ILE A 69 10.88 6.98 1.64
CA ILE A 69 9.90 7.61 0.75
C ILE A 69 10.58 8.12 -0.53
N GLN A 70 11.77 8.72 -0.41
CA GLN A 70 12.54 9.17 -1.56
C GLN A 70 12.98 8.00 -2.45
N LYS A 71 13.45 6.88 -1.87
CA LYS A 71 13.76 5.65 -2.60
C LYS A 71 12.54 5.03 -3.28
N ALA A 72 11.35 5.12 -2.67
CA ALA A 72 10.11 4.71 -3.30
C ALA A 72 9.75 5.60 -4.52
N LYS A 73 9.84 6.92 -4.36
CA LYS A 73 9.65 7.88 -5.46
C LYS A 73 10.63 7.64 -6.61
N GLU A 74 11.90 7.47 -6.31
CA GLU A 74 12.94 7.15 -7.31
C GLU A 74 12.73 5.79 -7.97
N GLY A 75 12.08 4.88 -7.25
CA GLY A 75 11.63 3.60 -7.77
C GLY A 75 10.41 3.72 -8.69
N GLY A 76 9.77 4.88 -8.82
CA GLY A 76 8.60 5.10 -9.67
C GLY A 76 7.26 4.86 -9.00
N VAL A 77 7.21 4.84 -7.66
CA VAL A 77 5.97 4.80 -6.88
C VAL A 77 5.28 6.16 -6.92
N ASP A 78 3.97 6.18 -7.14
CA ASP A 78 3.10 7.37 -7.10
C ASP A 78 2.40 7.52 -5.73
N VAL A 79 2.15 6.41 -5.02
CA VAL A 79 1.34 6.35 -3.79
C VAL A 79 2.05 5.55 -2.70
N ILE A 80 2.09 6.07 -1.47
CA ILE A 80 2.49 5.30 -0.29
C ILE A 80 1.24 4.78 0.40
N GLN A 81 1.20 3.47 0.62
CA GLN A 81 0.13 2.81 1.36
C GLN A 81 0.58 2.52 2.79
N THR A 82 -0.29 2.73 3.76
CA THR A 82 -0.02 2.28 5.14
C THR A 82 -1.31 1.93 5.86
N TYR A 83 -1.26 0.91 6.70
CA TYR A 83 -2.27 0.70 7.74
C TYR A 83 -2.16 1.75 8.83
N VAL A 84 -3.21 1.92 9.63
CA VAL A 84 -3.19 2.60 10.93
C VAL A 84 -3.25 1.54 12.05
N PHE A 85 -2.36 1.63 13.04
CA PHE A 85 -2.19 0.61 14.07
C PHE A 85 -2.83 1.05 15.40
N TRP A 86 -4.11 0.72 15.60
CA TRP A 86 -4.91 1.20 16.73
C TRP A 86 -4.30 0.86 18.09
N ASN A 87 -3.87 -0.38 18.33
CA ASN A 87 -3.25 -0.79 19.59
C ASN A 87 -2.02 0.03 19.99
N GLY A 88 -1.23 0.50 19.02
CA GLY A 88 -0.10 1.39 19.26
C GLY A 88 -0.51 2.83 19.51
N HIS A 89 -1.63 3.26 18.94
CA HIS A 89 -2.18 4.61 19.14
C HIS A 89 -3.04 4.76 20.38
N GLU A 90 -3.60 3.68 20.92
CA GLU A 90 -4.47 3.69 22.10
C GLU A 90 -4.21 2.44 22.95
N SER A 91 -3.00 2.34 23.51
CA SER A 91 -2.58 1.19 24.33
C SER A 91 -3.41 1.05 25.61
N GLU A 92 -3.99 2.15 26.08
CA GLU A 92 -4.97 2.21 27.15
C GLU A 92 -6.18 3.02 26.68
N GLU A 93 -7.39 2.62 27.09
CA GLU A 93 -8.63 3.28 26.66
C GLU A 93 -8.60 4.79 26.93
N GLY A 94 -8.81 5.60 25.89
CA GLY A 94 -8.83 7.05 25.94
C GLY A 94 -7.46 7.74 25.99
N LYS A 95 -6.35 6.99 26.13
CA LYS A 95 -4.99 7.55 26.14
C LYS A 95 -4.32 7.34 24.80
N TYR A 96 -4.25 8.42 24.03
CA TYR A 96 -3.72 8.36 22.68
C TYR A 96 -2.23 8.70 22.58
N TYR A 97 -1.51 7.98 21.71
CA TYR A 97 -0.09 8.21 21.41
C TYR A 97 0.13 8.39 19.90
N PHE A 98 0.63 9.56 19.51
CA PHE A 98 0.94 9.92 18.11
C PHE A 98 2.33 10.58 18.00
N GLU A 99 3.29 10.10 18.80
CA GLU A 99 4.66 10.63 18.81
C GLU A 99 5.67 9.59 18.30
N GLY A 100 6.91 10.04 18.06
CA GLY A 100 7.99 9.18 17.59
C GLY A 100 7.61 8.39 16.34
N ARG A 101 7.84 7.07 16.34
CA ARG A 101 7.49 6.21 15.19
C ARG A 101 5.98 6.00 14.99
N TYR A 102 5.14 6.48 15.91
CA TYR A 102 3.68 6.49 15.78
C TYR A 102 3.15 7.88 15.39
N ASP A 103 4.00 8.83 15.00
CA ASP A 103 3.53 10.12 14.46
C ASP A 103 3.03 9.96 13.01
N LEU A 104 1.78 9.51 12.89
CA LEU A 104 1.09 9.28 11.62
C LEU A 104 0.99 10.56 10.77
N VAL A 105 0.70 11.70 11.41
CA VAL A 105 0.56 12.99 10.72
C VAL A 105 1.89 13.39 10.10
N LYS A 106 2.98 13.31 10.88
CA LYS A 106 4.33 13.59 10.37
C LYS A 106 4.69 12.66 9.22
N PHE A 107 4.46 11.35 9.34
CA PHE A 107 4.73 10.41 8.26
C PHE A 107 4.01 10.80 6.96
N ILE A 108 2.70 11.10 7.03
CA ILE A 108 1.91 11.50 5.85
C ILE A 108 2.40 12.84 5.27
N LYS A 109 2.81 13.79 6.12
CA LYS A 109 3.42 15.05 5.66
C LYS A 109 4.74 14.83 4.94
N VAL A 110 5.59 13.90 5.38
CA VAL A 110 6.81 13.53 4.64
C VAL A 110 6.47 12.95 3.26
N VAL A 111 5.41 12.14 3.15
CA VAL A 111 4.93 11.66 1.84
C VAL A 111 4.46 12.82 0.95
N GLN A 112 3.74 13.79 1.51
CA GLN A 112 3.28 14.99 0.81
C GLN A 112 4.46 15.86 0.33
N GLU A 113 5.47 16.07 1.17
CA GLU A 113 6.68 16.83 0.84
C GLU A 113 7.46 16.18 -0.31
N ALA A 114 7.47 14.84 -0.35
CA ALA A 114 8.01 14.09 -1.48
C ALA A 114 7.14 14.21 -2.75
N GLY A 115 5.93 14.77 -2.69
CA GLY A 115 5.01 14.91 -3.81
C GLY A 115 4.35 13.59 -4.24
N LEU A 116 4.25 12.63 -3.31
CA LEU A 116 3.54 11.38 -3.51
C LEU A 116 2.13 11.46 -2.88
N TYR A 117 1.23 10.60 -3.34
CA TYR A 117 -0.07 10.41 -2.72
C TYR A 117 -0.02 9.40 -1.58
N VAL A 118 -1.11 9.32 -0.80
CA VAL A 118 -1.30 8.35 0.27
C VAL A 118 -2.58 7.54 0.05
N HIS A 119 -2.49 6.23 0.25
CA HIS A 119 -3.62 5.35 0.49
C HIS A 119 -3.62 4.94 1.97
N LEU A 120 -4.54 5.52 2.75
CA LEU A 120 -4.59 5.33 4.20
C LEU A 120 -5.56 4.20 4.58
N ARG A 121 -5.02 3.03 4.95
CA ARG A 121 -5.82 1.88 5.34
C ARG A 121 -6.13 1.96 6.83
N ILE A 122 -7.23 2.61 7.17
CA ILE A 122 -7.54 2.91 8.58
C ILE A 122 -7.90 1.65 9.35
N GLY A 123 -8.51 0.64 8.71
CA GLY A 123 -8.95 -0.61 9.35
C GLY A 123 -10.24 -0.39 10.15
N PRO A 124 -10.27 -0.56 11.49
CA PRO A 124 -9.09 -0.61 12.36
C PRO A 124 -8.54 -2.00 12.63
N TYR A 125 -9.23 -3.05 12.18
CA TYR A 125 -8.57 -4.34 11.97
C TYR A 125 -7.61 -4.22 10.78
N ALA A 126 -6.32 -4.39 11.02
CA ALA A 126 -5.26 -4.28 10.02
C ALA A 126 -4.77 -5.65 9.53
N CYS A 127 -4.98 -6.73 10.31
CA CYS A 127 -4.25 -7.98 10.15
C CYS A 127 -2.73 -7.73 10.23
N ALA A 128 -2.09 -7.47 9.09
CA ALA A 128 -0.75 -6.94 8.90
C ALA A 128 0.39 -7.71 9.58
N GLU A 129 0.15 -8.96 9.97
CA GLU A 129 1.01 -9.74 10.86
C GLU A 129 1.41 -8.93 12.10
N TRP A 130 0.45 -8.15 12.60
CA TRP A 130 0.62 -7.21 13.68
C TRP A 130 -0.09 -7.71 14.94
N ASN A 131 0.42 -7.35 16.12
CA ASN A 131 -0.10 -7.82 17.39
C ASN A 131 -1.62 -7.60 17.47
N PHE A 132 -2.34 -8.68 17.80
CA PHE A 132 -3.79 -8.74 17.89
C PHE A 132 -4.55 -8.13 16.68
N GLY A 133 -3.94 -8.19 15.49
CA GLY A 133 -4.51 -7.65 14.24
C GLY A 133 -4.67 -6.13 14.23
N GLY A 134 -4.02 -5.42 15.17
CA GLY A 134 -4.15 -3.99 15.36
C GLY A 134 -5.13 -3.56 16.45
N PHE A 135 -5.95 -4.47 17.00
CA PHE A 135 -6.86 -4.10 18.09
C PHE A 135 -6.12 -3.92 19.42
N PRO A 136 -6.47 -2.90 20.23
CA PRO A 136 -5.99 -2.83 21.60
C PRO A 136 -6.51 -4.00 22.43
N VAL A 137 -5.66 -4.58 23.29
CA VAL A 137 -6.05 -5.75 24.10
C VAL A 137 -7.12 -5.41 25.13
N TRP A 138 -7.14 -4.18 25.67
CA TRP A 138 -8.20 -3.72 26.58
C TRP A 138 -9.59 -3.81 25.94
N LEU A 139 -9.69 -3.67 24.61
CA LEU A 139 -10.95 -3.72 23.88
C LEU A 139 -11.67 -5.05 24.10
N LYS A 140 -10.93 -6.17 24.19
CA LYS A 140 -11.47 -7.52 24.43
C LYS A 140 -12.29 -7.62 25.72
N TYR A 141 -12.06 -6.72 26.67
CA TYR A 141 -12.64 -6.76 28.01
C TYR A 141 -13.75 -5.72 28.22
N VAL A 142 -14.13 -5.01 27.16
CA VAL A 142 -15.35 -4.20 27.16
C VAL A 142 -16.57 -5.13 27.34
N PRO A 143 -17.47 -4.87 28.30
CA PRO A 143 -18.63 -5.73 28.55
C PRO A 143 -19.49 -5.96 27.30
N GLY A 144 -19.78 -7.23 27.00
CA GLY A 144 -20.63 -7.63 25.89
C GLY A 144 -20.00 -7.48 24.50
N ILE A 145 -18.69 -7.26 24.40
CA ILE A 145 -18.03 -7.06 23.11
C ILE A 145 -17.89 -8.37 22.32
N SER A 146 -18.02 -8.26 21.00
CA SER A 146 -17.65 -9.30 20.04
C SER A 146 -17.08 -8.63 18.81
N PHE A 147 -15.87 -9.01 18.43
CA PHE A 147 -15.13 -8.31 17.38
C PHE A 147 -15.67 -8.65 16.00
N ARG A 148 -15.62 -7.65 15.11
CA ARG A 148 -15.86 -7.79 13.66
C ARG A 148 -17.17 -8.52 13.34
N THR A 149 -18.24 -8.12 14.02
CA THR A 149 -19.60 -8.59 13.81
C THR A 149 -20.58 -7.49 14.24
N ASP A 150 -21.88 -7.68 14.00
CA ASP A 150 -22.90 -6.70 14.36
C ASP A 150 -23.10 -6.66 15.88
N ASN A 151 -22.21 -5.93 16.55
CA ASN A 151 -22.10 -5.81 17.99
C ASN A 151 -21.92 -4.35 18.38
N GLU A 152 -22.88 -3.78 19.09
CA GLU A 152 -22.90 -2.35 19.41
C GLU A 152 -21.66 -1.86 20.18
N PRO A 153 -21.15 -2.56 21.23
CA PRO A 153 -19.90 -2.16 21.87
C PRO A 153 -18.72 -2.07 20.90
N PHE A 154 -18.57 -3.06 20.00
CA PHE A 154 -17.51 -3.06 19.00
C PHE A 154 -17.70 -1.94 17.95
N LYS A 155 -18.92 -1.78 17.43
CA LYS A 155 -19.27 -0.74 16.46
C LYS A 155 -18.99 0.66 17.01
N ALA A 156 -19.38 0.93 18.26
CA ALA A 156 -19.12 2.19 18.92
C ALA A 156 -17.62 2.46 19.09
N ALA A 157 -16.84 1.46 19.52
CA ALA A 157 -15.40 1.61 19.70
C ALA A 157 -14.67 1.82 18.36
N MET A 158 -14.99 1.01 17.34
CA MET A 158 -14.46 1.14 15.99
C MET A 158 -14.79 2.51 15.39
N GLN A 159 -16.06 2.94 15.45
CA GLN A 159 -16.48 4.24 14.94
C GLN A 159 -15.75 5.38 15.64
N LYS A 160 -15.60 5.32 16.98
CA LYS A 160 -14.87 6.33 17.75
C LYS A 160 -13.43 6.48 17.26
N PHE A 161 -12.71 5.37 17.09
CA PHE A 161 -11.32 5.41 16.62
C PHE A 161 -11.21 5.85 15.16
N THR A 162 -12.02 5.28 14.26
CA THR A 162 -12.04 5.68 12.84
C THR A 162 -12.36 7.16 12.68
N THR A 163 -13.37 7.68 13.39
CA THR A 163 -13.72 9.11 13.40
C THR A 163 -12.55 9.95 13.86
N LYS A 164 -11.88 9.55 14.95
CA LYS A 164 -10.69 10.26 15.45
C LYS A 164 -9.60 10.38 14.39
N ILE A 165 -9.27 9.28 13.71
CA ILE A 165 -8.24 9.28 12.66
C ILE A 165 -8.66 10.18 11.50
N VAL A 166 -9.90 10.07 11.03
CA VAL A 166 -10.42 10.93 9.94
C VAL A 166 -10.39 12.41 10.34
N ASP A 167 -10.83 12.76 11.53
CA ASP A 167 -10.85 14.14 12.03
C ASP A 167 -9.43 14.70 12.18
N MET A 168 -8.48 13.89 12.66
CA MET A 168 -7.07 14.27 12.69
C MET A 168 -6.55 14.57 11.28
N MET A 169 -6.78 13.69 10.31
CA MET A 169 -6.36 13.91 8.92
C MET A 169 -7.02 15.16 8.32
N LYS A 170 -8.31 15.40 8.61
CA LYS A 170 -9.03 16.59 8.14
C LYS A 170 -8.52 17.88 8.76
N SER A 171 -8.20 17.87 10.07
CA SER A 171 -7.70 19.03 10.80
C SER A 171 -6.35 19.50 10.23
N GLU A 172 -5.55 18.56 9.76
CA GLU A 172 -4.25 18.77 9.11
C GLU A 172 -4.37 18.95 7.58
N ARG A 173 -5.59 18.94 7.04
CA ARG A 173 -5.91 19.07 5.61
C ARG A 173 -5.21 18.03 4.73
N LEU A 174 -5.08 16.80 5.23
CA LEU A 174 -4.31 15.74 4.58
C LEU A 174 -5.11 14.96 3.52
N TYR A 175 -6.43 15.12 3.44
CA TYR A 175 -7.21 14.59 2.32
C TYR A 175 -7.00 15.39 1.05
N GLN A 176 -6.96 14.73 -0.10
CA GLN A 176 -6.75 15.41 -1.38
C GLN A 176 -7.90 16.35 -1.74
N SER A 177 -9.11 16.09 -1.25
CA SER A 177 -10.24 17.05 -1.30
C SER A 177 -9.92 18.40 -0.62
N GLN A 178 -8.92 18.45 0.26
CA GLN A 178 -8.46 19.62 1.00
C GLN A 178 -7.08 20.13 0.55
N GLY A 179 -6.47 19.46 -0.45
CA GLY A 179 -5.12 19.71 -0.97
C GLY A 179 -4.01 18.84 -0.38
N GLY A 180 -4.35 17.83 0.42
CA GLY A 180 -3.40 16.88 1.03
C GLY A 180 -3.10 15.64 0.16
N PRO A 181 -2.20 14.74 0.60
CA PRO A 181 -1.79 13.62 -0.24
C PRO A 181 -2.79 12.44 -0.24
N ILE A 182 -3.71 12.33 0.72
CA ILE A 182 -4.56 11.13 0.88
C ILE A 182 -5.61 11.09 -0.22
N ILE A 183 -5.52 10.11 -1.12
CA ILE A 183 -6.44 9.91 -2.25
C ILE A 183 -7.39 8.73 -2.06
N LEU A 184 -7.11 7.84 -1.12
CA LEU A 184 -7.90 6.65 -0.85
C LEU A 184 -7.90 6.36 0.64
N SER A 185 -9.00 5.80 1.15
CA SER A 185 -9.06 5.23 2.49
C SER A 185 -9.64 3.82 2.47
N GLN A 186 -9.18 2.94 3.36
CA GLN A 186 -9.77 1.61 3.54
C GLN A 186 -10.43 1.50 4.92
N ILE A 187 -11.65 0.95 4.94
CA ILE A 187 -12.33 0.49 6.15
C ILE A 187 -12.27 -1.03 6.20
N GLU A 188 -12.14 -1.61 7.39
CA GLU A 188 -11.91 -3.05 7.59
C GLU A 188 -10.68 -3.59 6.84
N ASN A 189 -10.43 -4.89 6.93
CA ASN A 189 -9.42 -5.59 6.15
C ASN A 189 -9.77 -7.07 5.94
N GLU A 190 -9.89 -7.48 4.68
CA GLU A 190 -10.18 -8.87 4.27
C GLU A 190 -11.36 -9.49 5.05
N TYR A 191 -12.46 -8.77 5.14
CA TYR A 191 -13.61 -9.18 5.94
C TYR A 191 -14.52 -10.19 5.24
N GLY A 192 -14.57 -10.21 3.90
CA GLY A 192 -15.48 -11.06 3.13
C GLY A 192 -15.47 -12.55 3.50
N PRO A 193 -14.31 -13.20 3.70
CA PRO A 193 -14.28 -14.58 4.18
C PRO A 193 -14.92 -14.77 5.57
N MET A 194 -14.71 -13.82 6.48
CA MET A 194 -15.30 -13.85 7.83
C MET A 194 -16.80 -13.54 7.79
N GLU A 195 -17.23 -12.61 6.94
CA GLU A 195 -18.63 -12.32 6.68
C GLU A 195 -19.40 -13.56 6.20
N TRP A 196 -18.80 -14.30 5.27
CA TRP A 196 -19.38 -15.55 4.77
C TRP A 196 -19.61 -16.57 5.89
N GLU A 197 -18.64 -16.71 6.81
CA GLU A 197 -18.75 -17.62 7.95
C GLU A 197 -19.79 -17.16 8.98
N LEU A 198 -19.90 -15.85 9.22
CA LEU A 198 -20.83 -15.28 10.20
C LEU A 198 -22.27 -15.20 9.67
N GLY A 199 -22.47 -15.12 8.36
CA GLY A 199 -23.79 -14.96 7.75
C GLY A 199 -24.38 -13.56 7.97
N GLU A 200 -25.66 -13.48 8.32
CA GLU A 200 -26.40 -12.21 8.42
C GLU A 200 -25.79 -11.17 9.39
N PRO A 201 -25.29 -11.54 10.59
CA PRO A 201 -24.57 -10.60 11.44
C PRO A 201 -23.30 -10.02 10.79
N GLY A 202 -22.63 -10.81 9.94
CA GLY A 202 -21.47 -10.33 9.19
C GLY A 202 -21.86 -9.29 8.15
N LYS A 203 -22.92 -9.56 7.38
CA LYS A 203 -23.46 -8.62 6.38
C LYS A 203 -23.95 -7.32 7.00
N ALA A 204 -24.72 -7.41 8.08
CA ALA A 204 -25.20 -6.23 8.79
C ALA A 204 -24.02 -5.35 9.27
N TYR A 205 -22.94 -5.97 9.73
CA TYR A 205 -21.72 -5.28 10.12
C TYR A 205 -20.96 -4.67 8.93
N SER A 206 -20.76 -5.41 7.82
CA SER A 206 -20.03 -4.91 6.66
C SER A 206 -20.76 -3.72 6.00
N GLU A 207 -22.09 -3.80 5.89
CA GLU A 207 -22.95 -2.70 5.44
C GLU A 207 -22.85 -1.49 6.37
N TRP A 208 -22.92 -1.71 7.69
CA TRP A 208 -22.73 -0.65 8.67
C TRP A 208 -21.34 0.00 8.57
N ALA A 209 -20.27 -0.79 8.46
CA ALA A 209 -18.90 -0.29 8.42
C ALA A 209 -18.66 0.55 7.17
N ALA A 210 -19.15 0.08 6.02
CA ALA A 210 -19.12 0.82 4.76
C ALA A 210 -19.88 2.14 4.87
N LYS A 211 -21.11 2.13 5.40
CA LYS A 211 -21.91 3.33 5.58
C LYS A 211 -21.25 4.33 6.54
N MET A 212 -20.77 3.86 7.69
CA MET A 212 -20.09 4.68 8.68
C MET A 212 -18.87 5.39 8.06
N ALA A 213 -18.04 4.65 7.31
CA ALA A 213 -16.87 5.21 6.64
C ALA A 213 -17.23 6.31 5.63
N VAL A 214 -18.25 6.07 4.80
CA VAL A 214 -18.73 7.05 3.80
C VAL A 214 -19.30 8.30 4.47
N ASP A 215 -20.10 8.13 5.52
CA ASP A 215 -20.72 9.23 6.27
C ASP A 215 -19.69 10.15 6.95
N LEU A 216 -18.47 9.66 7.21
CA LEU A 216 -17.37 10.50 7.70
C LEU A 216 -16.93 11.56 6.68
N GLY A 217 -17.35 11.50 5.41
CA GLY A 217 -17.21 12.60 4.45
C GLY A 217 -15.76 13.06 4.25
N THR A 218 -14.87 12.14 3.93
CA THR A 218 -13.44 12.40 3.64
C THR A 218 -13.23 13.17 2.32
N GLY A 219 -14.21 13.10 1.41
CA GLY A 219 -14.11 13.69 0.07
C GLY A 219 -13.22 12.90 -0.89
N VAL A 220 -12.80 11.69 -0.51
CA VAL A 220 -12.06 10.75 -1.36
C VAL A 220 -12.70 9.36 -1.32
N PRO A 221 -12.48 8.49 -2.33
CA PRO A 221 -13.07 7.16 -2.35
C PRO A 221 -12.63 6.28 -1.16
N TRP A 222 -13.56 5.46 -0.71
CA TRP A 222 -13.31 4.39 0.25
C TRP A 222 -13.25 3.04 -0.45
N ILE A 223 -12.43 2.14 0.08
CA ILE A 223 -12.26 0.79 -0.44
C ILE A 223 -12.40 -0.26 0.68
N MET A 224 -12.62 -1.51 0.29
CA MET A 224 -12.48 -2.70 1.14
C MET A 224 -11.83 -3.83 0.34
N CYS A 225 -10.78 -4.45 0.86
CA CYS A 225 -10.10 -5.55 0.19
C CYS A 225 -10.76 -6.91 0.51
N LYS A 226 -10.78 -7.81 -0.47
CA LYS A 226 -11.44 -9.13 -0.41
C LYS A 226 -12.87 -9.06 0.15
N GLN A 227 -13.67 -8.16 -0.41
CA GLN A 227 -15.05 -7.93 -0.02
C GLN A 227 -15.93 -7.85 -1.27
N ASP A 228 -16.53 -8.95 -1.71
CA ASP A 228 -17.17 -9.00 -3.03
C ASP A 228 -18.53 -8.28 -3.09
N ASP A 229 -19.22 -8.19 -1.95
CA ASP A 229 -20.55 -7.61 -1.79
C ASP A 229 -20.56 -6.20 -1.21
N VAL A 230 -19.45 -5.44 -1.32
CA VAL A 230 -19.42 -4.05 -0.85
C VAL A 230 -20.56 -3.19 -1.43
N PRO A 231 -21.25 -2.40 -0.60
CA PRO A 231 -22.23 -1.44 -1.09
C PRO A 231 -21.56 -0.26 -1.80
N ASP A 232 -22.27 0.35 -2.75
CA ASP A 232 -21.80 1.62 -3.33
C ASP A 232 -21.79 2.73 -2.27
N PRO A 233 -20.82 3.66 -2.30
CA PRO A 233 -19.78 3.87 -3.31
C PRO A 233 -18.43 3.16 -3.01
N ILE A 234 -18.38 2.17 -2.11
CA ILE A 234 -17.12 1.50 -1.76
C ILE A 234 -16.57 0.69 -2.95
N ILE A 235 -15.27 0.75 -3.20
CA ILE A 235 -14.60 -0.07 -4.21
C ILE A 235 -14.06 -1.35 -3.56
N ASN A 236 -14.43 -2.53 -4.07
CA ASN A 236 -13.79 -3.77 -3.66
C ASN A 236 -12.46 -3.97 -4.38
N THR A 237 -11.48 -4.52 -3.67
CA THR A 237 -10.12 -4.72 -4.20
C THR A 237 -9.60 -6.13 -3.97
N CYS A 238 -8.55 -6.49 -4.70
CA CYS A 238 -7.91 -7.80 -4.61
C CYS A 238 -6.59 -7.74 -3.84
N ASN A 239 -6.25 -8.84 -3.17
CA ASN A 239 -4.99 -9.09 -2.49
C ASN A 239 -4.49 -10.48 -2.89
N GLY A 240 -3.18 -10.65 -3.09
CA GLY A 240 -2.61 -11.93 -3.48
C GLY A 240 -1.25 -11.83 -4.16
N PHE A 241 -0.72 -12.99 -4.60
CA PHE A 241 0.44 -13.03 -5.50
C PHE A 241 0.08 -12.60 -6.93
N TYR A 242 -1.17 -12.83 -7.34
CA TYR A 242 -1.73 -12.53 -8.65
C TYR A 242 -3.17 -12.03 -8.46
N CYS A 243 -3.56 -11.01 -9.20
CA CYS A 243 -4.94 -10.48 -9.21
C CYS A 243 -5.42 -10.14 -10.63
N ASP A 244 -4.79 -10.70 -11.67
CA ASP A 244 -5.20 -10.48 -13.06
C ASP A 244 -6.59 -11.05 -13.38
N TYR A 245 -7.03 -12.06 -12.64
CA TYR A 245 -8.38 -12.63 -12.76
C TYR A 245 -9.48 -11.78 -12.12
N PHE A 246 -9.12 -10.89 -11.19
CA PHE A 246 -10.09 -10.14 -10.39
C PHE A 246 -10.90 -9.16 -11.25
N LEU A 247 -12.18 -9.03 -10.94
CA LEU A 247 -13.07 -8.01 -11.47
C LEU A 247 -13.77 -7.33 -10.28
N PRO A 248 -13.89 -5.99 -10.29
CA PRO A 248 -14.66 -5.30 -9.26
C PRO A 248 -16.14 -5.69 -9.36
N ASN A 249 -16.87 -5.55 -8.25
CA ASN A 249 -18.25 -6.04 -8.14
C ASN A 249 -19.27 -5.25 -8.98
N LYS A 250 -18.87 -4.10 -9.51
CA LYS A 250 -19.65 -3.27 -10.45
C LYS A 250 -18.76 -2.80 -11.60
N ALA A 251 -19.34 -2.76 -12.80
CA ALA A 251 -18.64 -2.38 -14.03
C ALA A 251 -18.15 -0.92 -14.03
N ASN A 252 -18.71 -0.03 -13.20
CA ASN A 252 -18.30 1.37 -13.09
C ASN A 252 -17.18 1.63 -12.06
N LYS A 253 -16.66 0.58 -11.42
CA LYS A 253 -15.56 0.66 -10.44
C LYS A 253 -14.24 0.26 -11.12
N PRO A 254 -13.11 0.89 -10.75
CA PRO A 254 -11.82 0.54 -11.32
C PRO A 254 -11.30 -0.77 -10.72
N LYS A 255 -10.46 -1.48 -11.49
CA LYS A 255 -9.80 -2.71 -11.05
C LYS A 255 -8.54 -2.37 -10.24
N MET A 256 -8.54 -2.71 -8.95
CA MET A 256 -7.50 -2.33 -7.99
C MET A 256 -6.93 -3.53 -7.23
N TRP A 257 -5.60 -3.56 -7.07
CA TRP A 257 -4.84 -4.58 -6.36
C TRP A 257 -4.10 -3.94 -5.17
N THR A 258 -4.64 -4.11 -3.96
CA THR A 258 -4.17 -3.43 -2.74
C THR A 258 -3.01 -4.14 -2.04
N GLU A 259 -2.80 -5.41 -2.33
CA GLU A 259 -1.64 -6.17 -1.81
C GLU A 259 -1.11 -7.13 -2.86
N ALA A 260 -0.19 -6.63 -3.68
CA ALA A 260 0.67 -7.43 -4.53
C ALA A 260 1.83 -7.94 -3.67
N TRP A 261 1.68 -9.16 -3.15
CA TRP A 261 2.60 -9.71 -2.15
C TRP A 261 4.02 -9.83 -2.70
N THR A 262 4.97 -9.08 -2.16
CA THR A 262 6.36 -9.08 -2.65
C THR A 262 7.14 -10.31 -2.23
N ALA A 263 6.67 -11.01 -1.20
CA ALA A 263 6.94 -12.40 -0.84
C ALA A 263 5.99 -12.77 0.31
N TRP A 264 6.52 -13.08 1.49
CA TRP A 264 5.76 -13.48 2.67
C TRP A 264 6.50 -13.02 3.94
N PHE A 265 5.80 -13.01 5.07
CA PHE A 265 6.40 -12.67 6.37
C PHE A 265 7.31 -13.80 6.87
N THR A 266 8.25 -13.47 7.77
CA THR A 266 9.09 -14.45 8.46
C THR A 266 8.48 -14.80 9.81
N GLU A 267 8.45 -16.10 10.14
CA GLU A 267 8.00 -16.60 11.44
C GLU A 267 9.20 -17.07 12.27
N PHE A 268 9.11 -16.98 13.60
CA PHE A 268 10.05 -17.65 14.48
C PHE A 268 9.99 -19.16 14.27
N GLY A 269 11.14 -19.76 13.91
CA GLY A 269 11.25 -21.18 13.55
C GLY A 269 11.02 -21.47 12.06
N GLY A 270 10.60 -20.48 11.28
CA GLY A 270 10.40 -20.60 9.83
C GLY A 270 11.60 -20.14 8.99
N PRO A 271 11.63 -20.47 7.69
CA PRO A 271 12.60 -19.92 6.74
C PRO A 271 12.27 -18.46 6.39
N VAL A 272 13.25 -17.73 5.84
CA VAL A 272 13.03 -16.41 5.22
C VAL A 272 12.45 -16.62 3.81
N PRO A 273 11.20 -16.21 3.53
CA PRO A 273 10.58 -16.43 2.23
C PRO A 273 11.14 -15.47 1.16
N TYR A 274 11.13 -15.90 -0.10
CA TYR A 274 11.62 -15.12 -1.25
C TYR A 274 10.65 -15.21 -2.42
N ARG A 275 10.49 -14.12 -3.18
CA ARG A 275 9.77 -14.09 -4.46
C ARG A 275 10.66 -13.46 -5.55
N PRO A 276 10.87 -14.14 -6.70
CA PRO A 276 11.67 -13.60 -7.79
C PRO A 276 11.15 -12.24 -8.30
N ALA A 277 12.08 -11.35 -8.66
CA ALA A 277 11.77 -10.05 -9.24
C ALA A 277 11.01 -10.19 -10.57
N GLU A 278 11.36 -11.22 -11.35
CA GLU A 278 10.78 -11.55 -12.65
C GLU A 278 9.32 -11.97 -12.51
N ASP A 279 9.02 -12.81 -11.52
CA ASP A 279 7.66 -13.24 -11.21
C ASP A 279 6.80 -12.07 -10.72
N MET A 280 7.36 -11.22 -9.86
CA MET A 280 6.67 -10.02 -9.39
C MET A 280 6.36 -9.07 -10.55
N ALA A 281 7.34 -8.80 -11.41
CA ALA A 281 7.15 -7.96 -12.58
C ALA A 281 6.13 -8.57 -13.55
N PHE A 282 6.16 -9.90 -13.74
CA PHE A 282 5.20 -10.62 -14.56
C PHE A 282 3.78 -10.47 -14.01
N ALA A 283 3.57 -10.69 -12.72
CA ALA A 283 2.26 -10.58 -12.09
C ALA A 283 1.68 -9.17 -12.22
N VAL A 284 2.50 -8.13 -12.00
CA VAL A 284 2.09 -6.72 -12.17
C VAL A 284 1.78 -6.40 -13.63
N ALA A 285 2.65 -6.75 -14.57
CA ALA A 285 2.40 -6.53 -16.00
C ALA A 285 1.13 -7.26 -16.47
N ARG A 286 0.90 -8.48 -15.95
CA ARG A 286 -0.29 -9.29 -16.24
C ARG A 286 -1.57 -8.64 -15.70
N PHE A 287 -1.51 -8.04 -14.52
CA PHE A 287 -2.61 -7.27 -13.96
C PHE A 287 -2.91 -6.01 -14.80
N ILE A 288 -1.90 -5.19 -15.10
CA ILE A 288 -2.07 -3.94 -15.89
C ILE A 288 -2.62 -4.22 -17.28
N GLN A 289 -2.12 -5.24 -18.00
CA GLN A 289 -2.59 -5.55 -19.35
C GLN A 289 -4.08 -5.98 -19.39
N THR A 290 -4.64 -6.42 -18.26
CA THR A 290 -6.08 -6.77 -18.12
C THR A 290 -6.95 -5.59 -17.70
N GLY A 291 -6.42 -4.36 -17.73
CA GLY A 291 -7.15 -3.15 -17.33
C GLY A 291 -7.01 -2.78 -15.85
N GLY A 292 -6.09 -3.42 -15.11
CA GLY A 292 -5.74 -2.98 -13.76
C GLY A 292 -5.17 -1.56 -13.75
N SER A 293 -5.62 -0.71 -12.82
CA SER A 293 -5.25 0.71 -12.77
C SER A 293 -4.71 1.20 -11.43
N PHE A 294 -4.73 0.36 -10.39
CA PHE A 294 -4.03 0.59 -9.13
C PHE A 294 -3.36 -0.71 -8.69
N VAL A 295 -2.06 -0.69 -8.42
CA VAL A 295 -1.32 -1.84 -7.89
C VAL A 295 -0.42 -1.40 -6.75
N ASN A 296 -0.51 -2.08 -5.60
CA ASN A 296 0.29 -1.78 -4.42
C ASN A 296 1.21 -2.95 -4.04
N TYR A 297 2.51 -2.69 -3.95
CA TYR A 297 3.48 -3.65 -3.41
C TYR A 297 3.30 -3.81 -1.88
N TYR A 298 2.88 -5.00 -1.44
CA TYR A 298 2.82 -5.36 -0.02
C TYR A 298 3.94 -6.38 0.26
N MET A 299 5.14 -5.99 0.70
CA MET A 299 5.57 -4.66 1.17
C MET A 299 6.53 -3.98 0.19
N TYR A 300 6.53 -2.65 0.14
CA TYR A 300 7.59 -1.92 -0.56
C TYR A 300 8.81 -1.68 0.34
N HIS A 301 8.55 -1.37 1.61
CA HIS A 301 9.49 -1.51 2.72
C HIS A 301 8.78 -2.26 3.85
N GLY A 302 9.31 -3.42 4.22
CA GLY A 302 8.75 -4.25 5.28
C GLY A 302 9.11 -3.74 6.68
N GLY A 303 10.40 -3.57 6.95
CA GLY A 303 10.93 -3.01 8.20
C GLY A 303 10.99 -4.00 9.35
N THR A 304 10.86 -3.49 10.57
CA THR A 304 11.07 -4.26 11.82
C THR A 304 9.87 -4.12 12.76
N ASN A 305 9.44 -5.24 13.35
CA ASN A 305 8.50 -5.26 14.46
C ASN A 305 9.21 -4.86 15.77
N PHE A 306 9.38 -3.55 16.00
CA PHE A 306 10.07 -3.03 17.17
C PHE A 306 9.32 -3.25 18.49
N GLY A 307 10.06 -3.50 19.56
CA GLY A 307 9.51 -3.73 20.89
C GLY A 307 8.74 -5.06 20.94
N ARG A 308 7.70 -5.12 21.78
CA ARG A 308 6.92 -6.35 22.02
C ARG A 308 5.47 -6.29 21.54
N THR A 309 4.96 -5.11 21.25
CA THR A 309 3.53 -4.89 20.88
C THR A 309 3.30 -4.73 19.38
N ALA A 310 4.32 -5.02 18.55
CA ALA A 310 4.27 -4.85 17.11
C ALA A 310 3.95 -6.15 16.35
N GLY A 311 4.79 -7.18 16.47
CA GLY A 311 4.62 -8.45 15.74
C GLY A 311 3.42 -9.25 16.23
N GLY A 312 2.70 -9.90 15.31
CA GLY A 312 1.68 -10.89 15.66
C GLY A 312 2.26 -12.16 16.29
N PRO A 313 1.42 -13.11 16.72
CA PRO A 313 1.86 -14.38 17.27
C PRO A 313 2.86 -15.08 16.36
N PHE A 314 4.03 -15.45 16.90
CA PHE A 314 5.15 -16.10 16.19
C PHE A 314 5.74 -15.35 14.98
N ILE A 315 5.30 -14.12 14.70
CA ILE A 315 5.92 -13.29 13.66
C ILE A 315 7.30 -12.87 14.14
N ALA A 316 8.31 -13.04 13.30
CA ALA A 316 9.67 -12.66 13.62
C ALA A 316 9.79 -11.14 13.86
N THR A 317 10.83 -10.74 14.58
CA THR A 317 11.18 -9.31 14.73
C THR A 317 11.44 -8.66 13.37
N SER A 318 12.09 -9.38 12.45
CA SER A 318 12.24 -8.93 11.06
C SER A 318 10.91 -9.04 10.33
N TYR A 319 10.52 -7.96 9.64
CA TYR A 319 9.40 -7.95 8.72
C TYR A 319 9.87 -7.61 7.30
N ASP A 320 11.07 -8.08 6.90
CA ASP A 320 11.71 -7.75 5.61
C ASP A 320 10.83 -7.99 4.37
N TYR A 321 10.05 -9.08 4.37
CA TYR A 321 9.07 -9.44 3.32
C TYR A 321 9.67 -9.58 1.90
N ASP A 322 10.99 -9.75 1.80
CA ASP A 322 11.76 -9.69 0.55
C ASP A 322 11.40 -8.44 -0.27
N ALA A 323 11.14 -7.34 0.44
CA ALA A 323 10.63 -6.10 -0.14
C ALA A 323 11.70 -5.41 -1.01
N PRO A 324 11.28 -4.59 -2.00
CA PRO A 324 12.19 -3.77 -2.81
C PRO A 324 13.16 -2.90 -1.98
N LEU A 325 12.71 -2.41 -0.82
CA LEU A 325 13.57 -1.86 0.21
C LEU A 325 13.64 -2.86 1.37
N ASP A 326 14.85 -3.35 1.68
CA ASP A 326 15.03 -4.35 2.74
C ASP A 326 14.68 -3.79 4.13
N GLU A 327 14.74 -4.64 5.15
CA GLU A 327 14.51 -4.27 6.56
C GLU A 327 15.30 -3.03 7.01
N PHE A 328 16.53 -2.84 6.49
CA PHE A 328 17.42 -1.75 6.86
C PHE A 328 17.26 -0.52 5.96
N GLY A 329 16.33 -0.55 5.01
CA GLY A 329 16.07 0.52 4.05
C GLY A 329 17.04 0.56 2.86
N LEU A 330 17.84 -0.48 2.63
CA LEU A 330 18.72 -0.56 1.46
C LEU A 330 17.94 -1.05 0.23
N LEU A 331 18.44 -0.69 -0.95
CA LEU A 331 17.85 -1.13 -2.21
C LEU A 331 18.11 -2.63 -2.42
N ARG A 332 17.06 -3.44 -2.45
CA ARG A 332 17.16 -4.87 -2.75
C ARG A 332 17.28 -5.08 -4.26
N GLN A 333 18.52 -5.18 -4.74
CA GLN A 333 18.77 -5.47 -6.14
C GLN A 333 18.85 -6.99 -6.42
N PRO A 334 18.27 -7.46 -7.54
CA PRO A 334 17.80 -6.66 -8.67
C PRO A 334 16.32 -6.23 -8.58
N LYS A 335 15.58 -6.65 -7.54
CA LYS A 335 14.13 -6.44 -7.43
C LYS A 335 13.73 -4.98 -7.55
N TRP A 336 14.35 -4.07 -6.79
CA TRP A 336 14.05 -2.65 -6.84
C TRP A 336 14.30 -2.05 -8.24
N GLY A 337 15.45 -2.34 -8.84
CA GLY A 337 15.81 -1.80 -10.16
C GLY A 337 14.92 -2.34 -11.27
N HIS A 338 14.61 -3.65 -11.22
CA HIS A 338 13.75 -4.30 -12.20
C HIS A 338 12.32 -3.75 -12.16
N LEU A 339 11.76 -3.56 -10.96
CA LEU A 339 10.45 -2.95 -10.79
C LEU A 339 10.45 -1.47 -11.19
N LYS A 340 11.53 -0.72 -10.91
CA LYS A 340 11.68 0.66 -11.40
C LYS A 340 11.61 0.75 -12.93
N ASP A 341 12.28 -0.16 -13.64
CA ASP A 341 12.22 -0.21 -15.10
C ASP A 341 10.84 -0.63 -15.63
N LEU A 342 10.14 -1.54 -14.93
CA LEU A 342 8.73 -1.86 -15.20
C LEU A 342 7.83 -0.63 -15.05
N HIS A 343 7.97 0.12 -13.95
CA HIS A 343 7.18 1.32 -13.70
C HIS A 343 7.37 2.34 -14.81
N ARG A 344 8.63 2.58 -15.24
CA ARG A 344 8.93 3.45 -16.38
C ARG A 344 8.23 2.97 -17.66
N ALA A 345 8.23 1.67 -17.94
CA ALA A 345 7.54 1.11 -19.11
C ALA A 345 6.02 1.32 -19.03
N ILE A 346 5.41 1.13 -17.85
CA ILE A 346 3.98 1.38 -17.63
C ILE A 346 3.66 2.87 -17.83
N LYS A 347 4.49 3.79 -17.31
CA LYS A 347 4.29 5.24 -17.49
C LYS A 347 4.38 5.67 -18.95
N LEU A 348 5.26 5.06 -19.76
CA LEU A 348 5.26 5.28 -21.20
C LEU A 348 3.96 4.81 -21.88
N CYS A 349 3.30 3.77 -21.35
CA CYS A 349 2.02 3.27 -21.85
C CYS A 349 0.80 4.05 -21.30
N GLU A 350 0.96 4.84 -20.24
CA GLU A 350 -0.15 5.44 -19.48
C GLU A 350 -1.16 6.21 -20.35
N PRO A 351 -0.76 7.04 -21.34
CA PRO A 351 -1.72 7.73 -22.20
C PRO A 351 -2.68 6.80 -22.95
N ALA A 352 -2.21 5.62 -23.40
CA ALA A 352 -3.05 4.62 -24.05
C ALA A 352 -3.85 3.81 -23.01
N LEU A 353 -3.22 3.47 -21.88
CA LEU A 353 -3.86 2.69 -20.81
C LEU A 353 -5.09 3.39 -20.22
N VAL A 354 -5.06 4.72 -20.03
CA VAL A 354 -6.18 5.47 -19.42
C VAL A 354 -7.31 5.83 -20.40
N SER A 355 -7.07 5.68 -21.71
CA SER A 355 -7.97 6.16 -22.76
C SER A 355 -8.65 5.06 -23.57
N ALA A 356 -8.22 3.81 -23.46
CA ALA A 356 -8.79 2.69 -24.21
C ALA A 356 -8.84 1.40 -23.39
N ASP A 357 -9.80 0.52 -23.68
CA ASP A 357 -9.82 -0.85 -23.17
C ASP A 357 -8.97 -1.79 -24.03
N PRO A 358 -8.39 -2.86 -23.43
CA PRO A 358 -7.53 -3.76 -24.16
C PRO A 358 -8.32 -4.63 -25.15
N THR A 359 -7.88 -4.66 -26.40
CA THR A 359 -8.27 -5.71 -27.35
C THR A 359 -7.29 -6.88 -27.25
N VAL A 360 -7.80 -8.11 -27.19
CA VAL A 360 -6.98 -9.33 -27.09
C VAL A 360 -6.80 -9.95 -28.47
N THR A 361 -5.57 -10.33 -28.82
CA THR A 361 -5.24 -11.03 -30.06
C THR A 361 -4.39 -12.27 -29.74
N PRO A 362 -4.85 -13.48 -30.06
CA PRO A 362 -4.03 -14.69 -29.93
C PRO A 362 -2.79 -14.61 -30.84
N LEU A 363 -1.62 -14.92 -30.30
CA LEU A 363 -0.36 -14.99 -31.05
C LEU A 363 0.17 -16.42 -31.18
N GLY A 364 -0.37 -17.36 -30.40
CA GLY A 364 -0.01 -18.77 -30.37
C GLY A 364 -0.80 -19.51 -29.28
N ASN A 365 -0.48 -20.78 -29.04
CA ASN A 365 -1.22 -21.62 -28.08
C ASN A 365 -1.14 -21.10 -26.63
N TYR A 366 -0.04 -20.43 -26.28
CA TYR A 366 0.20 -19.87 -24.93
C TYR A 366 0.60 -18.40 -24.99
N GLN A 367 0.43 -17.75 -26.15
CA GLN A 367 0.87 -16.38 -26.37
C GLN A 367 -0.31 -15.51 -26.79
N GLU A 368 -0.38 -14.32 -26.21
CA GLU A 368 -1.39 -13.32 -26.54
C GLU A 368 -0.78 -11.92 -26.60
N ALA A 369 -1.40 -11.05 -27.42
CA ALA A 369 -1.21 -9.62 -27.37
C ALA A 369 -2.43 -8.97 -26.72
N ARG A 370 -2.19 -8.04 -25.80
CA ARG A 370 -3.21 -7.08 -25.33
C ARG A 370 -2.84 -5.69 -25.79
N ILE A 371 -3.74 -5.05 -26.53
CA ILE A 371 -3.46 -3.81 -27.25
C ILE A 371 -4.43 -2.74 -26.75
N PHE A 372 -3.87 -1.64 -26.27
CA PHE A 372 -4.59 -0.43 -25.88
C PHE A 372 -4.38 0.59 -26.98
N LYS A 373 -5.44 0.93 -27.72
CA LYS A 373 -5.37 1.88 -28.81
C LYS A 373 -6.41 2.97 -28.63
N SER A 374 -5.93 4.18 -28.34
CA SER A 374 -6.79 5.35 -28.19
C SER A 374 -7.25 5.88 -29.55
N GLU A 375 -8.39 6.58 -29.57
CA GLU A 375 -8.85 7.32 -30.75
C GLU A 375 -7.87 8.43 -31.17
N SER A 376 -7.12 8.98 -30.21
CA SER A 376 -6.08 9.99 -30.44
C SER A 376 -4.80 9.45 -31.07
N GLY A 377 -4.68 8.13 -31.26
CA GLY A 377 -3.55 7.48 -31.91
C GLY A 377 -2.47 6.92 -30.97
N ALA A 378 -2.52 7.20 -29.66
CA ALA A 378 -1.66 6.51 -28.68
C ALA A 378 -1.94 5.00 -28.69
N CYS A 379 -0.89 4.19 -28.69
CA CYS A 379 -0.98 2.74 -28.78
C CYS A 379 0.04 2.07 -27.85
N ALA A 380 -0.40 1.23 -26.93
CA ALA A 380 0.46 0.38 -26.12
C ALA A 380 0.09 -1.09 -26.30
N ALA A 381 1.08 -1.98 -26.34
CA ALA A 381 0.87 -3.41 -26.45
C ALA A 381 1.66 -4.20 -25.39
N PHE A 382 1.05 -5.26 -24.89
CA PHE A 382 1.63 -6.23 -23.97
C PHE A 382 1.63 -7.59 -24.67
N LEU A 383 2.81 -8.16 -24.89
CA LEU A 383 2.97 -9.46 -25.55
C LEU A 383 3.35 -10.50 -24.50
N ALA A 384 2.42 -11.37 -24.15
CA ALA A 384 2.57 -12.36 -23.10
C ALA A 384 2.95 -13.74 -23.64
N ASN A 385 3.81 -14.45 -22.92
CA ASN A 385 4.04 -15.88 -23.05
C ASN A 385 3.76 -16.57 -21.72
N TYR A 386 2.65 -17.32 -21.66
CA TYR A 386 2.21 -18.05 -20.47
C TYR A 386 2.86 -19.43 -20.35
N ASN A 387 3.63 -19.88 -21.35
CA ASN A 387 4.37 -21.12 -21.23
C ASN A 387 5.50 -20.95 -20.20
N GLN A 388 5.53 -21.80 -19.18
CA GLN A 388 6.49 -21.72 -18.08
C GLN A 388 7.88 -22.28 -18.41
N HIS A 389 8.02 -22.99 -19.53
CA HIS A 389 9.23 -23.76 -19.84
C HIS A 389 9.88 -23.38 -21.17
N SER A 390 9.11 -22.85 -22.12
CA SER A 390 9.58 -22.66 -23.49
C SER A 390 9.52 -21.20 -23.94
N PHE A 391 10.59 -20.78 -24.61
CA PHE A 391 10.62 -19.55 -25.38
C PHE A 391 9.63 -19.62 -26.55
N ALA A 392 9.07 -18.47 -26.92
CA ALA A 392 8.23 -18.33 -28.10
C ALA A 392 8.72 -17.19 -28.99
N LYS A 393 8.71 -17.41 -30.31
CA LYS A 393 8.86 -16.35 -31.30
C LYS A 393 7.50 -16.05 -31.91
N VAL A 394 6.96 -14.87 -31.65
CA VAL A 394 5.63 -14.44 -32.12
C VAL A 394 5.74 -13.36 -33.19
N ALA A 395 4.77 -13.31 -34.10
CA ALA A 395 4.62 -12.21 -35.05
C ALA A 395 3.56 -11.23 -34.49
N PHE A 396 3.89 -9.94 -34.43
CA PHE A 396 2.95 -8.89 -34.03
C PHE A 396 3.18 -7.63 -34.86
N GLY A 397 2.14 -7.19 -35.58
CA GLY A 397 2.30 -6.22 -36.67
C GLY A 397 3.23 -6.78 -37.75
N ASN A 398 4.21 -5.99 -38.19
CA ASN A 398 5.20 -6.38 -39.20
C ASN A 398 6.53 -6.85 -38.57
N MET A 399 6.55 -7.20 -37.28
CA MET A 399 7.78 -7.52 -36.55
C MET A 399 7.66 -8.85 -35.80
N HIS A 400 8.81 -9.42 -35.44
CA HIS A 400 8.90 -10.64 -34.66
C HIS A 400 9.52 -10.37 -33.29
N TYR A 401 8.98 -11.00 -32.26
CA TYR A 401 9.41 -10.82 -30.87
C TYR A 401 9.72 -12.16 -30.23
N ASN A 402 10.86 -12.22 -29.52
CA ASN A 402 11.24 -13.38 -28.73
C ASN A 402 10.79 -13.18 -27.29
N LEU A 403 9.82 -13.98 -26.85
CA LEU A 403 9.26 -13.95 -25.51
C LEU A 403 9.87 -15.09 -24.69
N PRO A 404 10.64 -14.79 -23.62
CA PRO A 404 11.05 -15.79 -22.63
C PRO A 404 9.86 -16.55 -22.03
N PRO A 405 10.10 -17.73 -21.43
CA PRO A 405 9.08 -18.41 -20.62
C PRO A 405 8.54 -17.47 -19.53
N TRP A 406 7.25 -17.59 -19.23
CA TRP A 406 6.57 -16.84 -18.16
C TRP A 406 6.90 -15.35 -18.15
N SER A 407 6.71 -14.69 -19.30
CA SER A 407 7.13 -13.29 -19.47
C SER A 407 6.14 -12.44 -20.26
N ILE A 408 6.19 -11.14 -20.03
CA ILE A 408 5.44 -10.14 -20.80
C ILE A 408 6.43 -9.09 -21.31
N SER A 409 6.41 -8.82 -22.62
CA SER A 409 7.09 -7.69 -23.24
C SER A 409 6.15 -6.49 -23.33
N ILE A 410 6.64 -5.30 -22.97
CA ILE A 410 5.86 -4.05 -22.99
C ILE A 410 6.35 -3.16 -24.13
N LEU A 411 5.41 -2.74 -24.98
CA LEU A 411 5.63 -1.94 -26.18
C LEU A 411 4.79 -0.66 -26.11
N PRO A 412 5.32 0.47 -25.62
CA PRO A 412 4.55 1.69 -25.40
C PRO A 412 4.08 2.42 -26.66
N ASP A 413 4.55 1.99 -27.82
CA ASP A 413 4.19 2.49 -29.15
C ASP A 413 3.65 1.36 -30.07
N CYS A 414 3.31 0.20 -29.48
CA CYS A 414 2.93 -1.03 -30.17
C CYS A 414 4.01 -1.58 -31.13
N LYS A 415 5.26 -1.14 -31.03
CA LYS A 415 6.37 -1.55 -31.92
C LYS A 415 7.63 -1.92 -31.13
N ASN A 416 8.20 -0.99 -30.38
CA ASN A 416 9.49 -1.18 -29.74
C ASN A 416 9.32 -1.78 -28.35
N THR A 417 9.96 -2.92 -28.09
CA THR A 417 10.00 -3.49 -26.74
C THR A 417 10.96 -2.68 -25.89
N VAL A 418 10.44 -2.02 -24.85
CA VAL A 418 11.27 -1.25 -23.89
C VAL A 418 11.56 -2.04 -22.62
N TYR A 419 10.79 -3.09 -22.36
CA TYR A 419 10.90 -3.91 -21.16
C TYR A 419 10.35 -5.31 -21.40
N ASN A 420 10.94 -6.33 -20.76
CA ASN A 420 10.37 -7.67 -20.63
C ASN A 420 10.56 -8.17 -19.20
N THR A 421 9.51 -8.74 -18.62
CA THR A 421 9.46 -9.09 -17.20
C THR A 421 10.49 -10.16 -16.78
N ALA A 422 11.00 -10.97 -17.71
CA ALA A 422 12.00 -12.00 -17.44
C ALA A 422 13.43 -11.60 -17.87
N ARG A 423 13.63 -10.37 -18.39
CA ARG A 423 14.95 -9.87 -18.79
C ARG A 423 15.42 -8.81 -17.80
N VAL A 424 16.09 -9.27 -16.74
CA VAL A 424 16.59 -8.40 -15.66
C VAL A 424 17.83 -7.65 -16.13
N GLY A 425 17.74 -6.31 -16.19
CA GLY A 425 18.87 -5.43 -16.52
C GLY A 425 19.66 -4.94 -15.31
N ALA A 426 19.06 -4.97 -14.12
CA ALA A 426 19.70 -4.52 -12.88
C ALA A 426 20.72 -5.55 -12.36
N GLN A 427 21.84 -5.07 -11.83
CA GLN A 427 22.85 -5.93 -11.22
C GLN A 427 22.41 -6.39 -9.84
N SER A 428 22.46 -7.70 -9.58
CA SER A 428 22.20 -8.24 -8.24
C SER A 428 23.26 -7.81 -7.24
N VAL A 429 22.85 -7.51 -6.01
CA VAL A 429 23.74 -7.17 -4.90
C VAL A 429 23.58 -8.21 -3.80
N GLN A 430 24.68 -8.74 -3.29
CA GLN A 430 24.67 -9.66 -2.16
C GLN A 430 24.76 -8.89 -0.84
N MET A 431 23.78 -9.09 0.03
CA MET A 431 23.81 -8.53 1.39
C MET A 431 24.97 -9.13 2.19
N LYS A 432 25.66 -8.30 2.97
CA LYS A 432 26.75 -8.71 3.86
C LYS A 432 26.58 -8.04 5.22
N MET A 433 26.51 -8.86 6.26
CA MET A 433 26.59 -8.40 7.65
C MET A 433 28.02 -8.63 8.14
N SER A 434 28.79 -7.55 8.31
CA SER A 434 30.19 -7.63 8.76
C SER A 434 30.32 -7.11 10.19
N PRO A 435 30.93 -7.88 11.12
CA PRO A 435 31.17 -7.42 12.47
C PRO A 435 32.04 -6.15 12.50
N VAL A 436 31.57 -5.09 13.15
CA VAL A 436 32.33 -3.82 13.28
C VAL A 436 33.15 -3.77 14.56
N ILE A 437 32.66 -4.40 15.64
CA ILE A 437 33.31 -4.43 16.96
C ILE A 437 33.47 -5.91 17.37
N ARG A 438 34.60 -6.26 18.01
CA ARG A 438 34.96 -7.65 18.37
C ARG A 438 34.38 -8.14 19.71
N GLY A 439 33.81 -7.26 20.53
CA GLY A 439 33.19 -7.63 21.80
C GLY A 439 32.70 -6.42 22.60
N PHE A 440 31.77 -6.67 23.53
CA PHE A 440 31.24 -5.70 24.49
C PHE A 440 31.65 -6.09 25.91
N SER A 441 31.75 -5.10 26.81
CA SER A 441 31.90 -5.37 28.25
C SER A 441 30.51 -5.64 28.83
N TRP A 442 30.31 -6.84 29.39
CA TRP A 442 29.02 -7.29 29.90
C TRP A 442 28.98 -7.28 31.42
N GLN A 443 27.81 -6.92 31.96
CA GLN A 443 27.40 -7.22 33.32
C GLN A 443 26.23 -8.20 33.26
N SER A 444 26.05 -9.00 34.31
CA SER A 444 24.97 -9.98 34.41
C SER A 444 24.19 -9.78 35.69
N TYR A 445 22.88 -9.94 35.61
CA TYR A 445 21.97 -10.07 36.74
C TYR A 445 21.16 -11.34 36.53
N ASN A 446 21.05 -12.17 37.56
CA ASN A 446 20.20 -13.35 37.52
C ASN A 446 18.81 -12.92 38.01
N GLU A 447 17.81 -13.05 37.15
CA GLU A 447 16.42 -12.89 37.56
C GLU A 447 16.05 -14.06 38.47
N ASP A 448 15.64 -13.77 39.71
CA ASP A 448 15.21 -14.80 40.65
C ASP A 448 13.86 -15.38 40.20
N ALA A 449 13.62 -16.67 40.51
CA ALA A 449 12.27 -17.22 40.36
C ALA A 449 11.31 -16.45 41.28
N ALA A 450 10.11 -16.14 40.79
CA ALA A 450 9.13 -15.36 41.53
C ALA A 450 8.95 -15.92 42.96
N LEU A 451 9.32 -15.12 43.97
CA LEU A 451 9.15 -15.47 45.37
C LEU A 451 7.70 -15.21 45.80
N HIS A 452 7.26 -15.91 46.83
CA HIS A 452 5.90 -15.89 47.39
C HIS A 452 5.45 -14.55 48.02
N GLU A 453 5.96 -13.42 47.54
CA GLU A 453 5.74 -12.10 48.15
C GLU A 453 4.51 -11.36 47.57
N ASP A 454 4.00 -11.77 46.39
CA ASP A 454 2.80 -11.18 45.80
C ASP A 454 1.51 -11.88 46.25
N ASN A 455 0.68 -11.17 47.00
CA ASN A 455 -0.57 -11.65 47.61
C ASN A 455 -1.75 -11.85 46.62
N THR A 456 -1.50 -11.96 45.32
CA THR A 456 -2.54 -12.19 44.30
C THR A 456 -2.84 -13.67 44.13
N TYR A 457 -3.63 -14.22 45.06
CA TYR A 457 -4.13 -15.59 45.00
C TYR A 457 -5.53 -15.65 44.39
N THR A 458 -5.77 -16.66 43.56
CA THR A 458 -7.11 -17.00 43.06
C THR A 458 -7.31 -18.51 43.11
N VAL A 459 -8.55 -18.96 43.21
CA VAL A 459 -8.90 -20.37 43.07
C VAL A 459 -9.04 -20.68 41.57
N GLY A 460 -8.15 -21.52 41.04
CA GLY A 460 -8.18 -22.00 39.64
C GLY A 460 -7.17 -21.30 38.71
N LEU A 461 -7.12 -21.76 37.46
CA LEU A 461 -6.22 -21.22 36.43
C LEU A 461 -6.85 -20.00 35.74
N LEU A 462 -6.09 -18.91 35.64
CA LEU A 462 -6.48 -17.74 34.86
C LEU A 462 -5.95 -17.82 33.43
N GLU A 463 -6.65 -17.20 32.48
CA GLU A 463 -6.16 -17.03 31.11
C GLU A 463 -5.11 -15.90 31.07
N GLN A 464 -4.04 -16.09 30.29
CA GLN A 464 -2.85 -15.22 30.34
C GLN A 464 -3.14 -13.80 29.88
N ILE A 465 -3.79 -13.59 28.74
CA ILE A 465 -4.08 -12.25 28.22
C ILE A 465 -5.02 -11.51 29.18
N ASN A 466 -5.97 -12.20 29.79
CA ASN A 466 -6.86 -11.64 30.80
C ASN A 466 -6.10 -11.14 32.04
N THR A 467 -5.05 -11.84 32.42
CA THR A 467 -4.28 -11.53 33.62
C THR A 467 -3.24 -10.44 33.35
N THR A 468 -2.47 -10.57 32.27
CA THR A 468 -1.40 -9.62 31.94
C THR A 468 -1.92 -8.39 31.23
N ARG A 469 -3.10 -8.42 30.61
CA ARG A 469 -3.59 -7.36 29.72
C ARG A 469 -2.59 -6.99 28.62
N ASP A 470 -1.73 -7.93 28.23
CA ASP A 470 -0.63 -7.71 27.29
C ASP A 470 0.37 -6.62 27.73
N VAL A 471 0.54 -6.39 29.05
CA VAL A 471 1.59 -5.49 29.56
C VAL A 471 2.97 -6.16 29.57
N SER A 472 3.00 -7.49 29.62
CA SER A 472 4.20 -8.33 29.62
C SER A 472 3.94 -9.63 28.85
N ASP A 473 4.99 -10.17 28.24
CA ASP A 473 4.99 -11.48 27.58
C ASP A 473 4.93 -12.63 28.60
N TYR A 474 5.28 -12.35 29.86
CA TYR A 474 5.46 -13.35 30.91
C TYR A 474 4.33 -13.31 31.95
N LEU A 475 3.85 -14.49 32.32
CA LEU A 475 2.95 -14.72 33.46
C LEU A 475 3.41 -15.96 34.22
N TRP A 476 3.66 -15.81 35.52
CA TRP A 476 4.03 -16.92 36.40
C TRP A 476 2.77 -17.62 36.92
N TYR A 477 2.68 -18.92 36.68
CA TYR A 477 1.68 -19.79 37.31
C TYR A 477 2.35 -20.60 38.42
N MET A 478 1.94 -20.37 39.66
CA MET A 478 2.51 -21.01 40.85
C MET A 478 1.41 -21.69 41.66
N THR A 479 1.68 -22.88 42.18
CA THR A 479 0.82 -23.63 43.11
C THR A 479 1.71 -24.30 44.14
N GLU A 480 1.22 -24.43 45.38
CA GLU A 480 1.83 -25.27 46.41
C GLU A 480 1.51 -26.75 46.21
#